data_AF-A0A4R5NPX9-F1
#
_entry.id   AF-A0A4R5NPX9-F1
#
_cell.length_a   1.000
_cell.length_b   1.000
_cell.length_c   1.000
_cell.angle_alpha   90.00
_cell.angle_beta   90.00
_cell.angle_gamma   90.00
#
_symmetry.space_group_name_H-M   'P 1'
#
loop_
_entity.id
_entity.type
_entity.pdbx_description
1 polymer ?
#
loop_
_entity_poly.entity_id
_entity_poly.type
_entity_poly.pdbx_seq_one_letter_code
_entity_poly.pdbx_strand_id
1 'polypeptide(L)' 'DKYCNISQATRQKIFMHLQDDRTQASIALDNCVSPSTICRYLDNYDDLFRRNYDYLPEHLAMDEVRGVGGQLHFICI' A
#
# COMPACT_ATOMS: atom_id res chain seq x y z
N ASP A 1 1.13 -15.03 -12.76
CA ASP A 1 1.37 -14.31 -14.03
C ASP A 1 0.54 -14.75 -15.25
N LYS A 2 0.00 -15.97 -15.33
CA LYS A 2 -0.66 -16.50 -16.56
C LYS A 2 -1.81 -15.65 -17.15
N TYR A 3 -2.42 -14.74 -16.37
CA TYR A 3 -3.51 -13.85 -16.81
C TYR A 3 -3.20 -12.35 -16.55
N CYS A 4 -1.93 -12.00 -16.38
CA CYS A 4 -1.51 -10.62 -16.16
C CYS A 4 -1.10 -9.99 -17.50
N ASN A 5 -1.90 -9.04 -17.99
CA ASN A 5 -1.63 -8.35 -19.25
C ASN A 5 -0.79 -7.07 -19.06
N ILE A 6 -0.18 -6.90 -17.88
CA ILE A 6 0.64 -5.73 -17.54
C ILE A 6 2.11 -6.12 -17.60
N SER A 7 2.89 -5.31 -18.33
CA SER A 7 4.33 -5.56 -18.48
C SER A 7 5.04 -5.55 -17.12
N GLN A 8 6.10 -6.34 -16.98
CA GLN A 8 6.93 -6.33 -15.76
C GLN A 8 7.53 -4.95 -15.49
N ALA A 9 7.93 -4.21 -16.54
CA ALA A 9 8.46 -2.86 -16.41
C ALA A 9 7.44 -1.88 -15.82
N THR A 10 6.19 -1.93 -16.28
CA THR A 10 5.10 -1.11 -15.72
C THR A 10 4.85 -1.45 -14.24
N ARG A 11 4.90 -2.73 -13.89
CA ARG A 11 4.74 -3.19 -12.50
C ARG A 11 5.84 -2.66 -11.57
N GLN A 12 7.09 -2.72 -12.01
CA GLN A 12 8.21 -2.15 -11.26
C GLN A 12 8.10 -0.63 -11.10
N LYS A 13 7.71 0.07 -12.17
CA LYS A 13 7.48 1.52 -12.13
C LYS A 13 6.37 1.90 -11.15
N ILE A 14 5.24 1.18 -11.16
CA ILE A 14 4.16 1.34 -10.18
C ILE A 14 4.70 1.15 -8.75
N PHE A 15 5.46 0.08 -8.51
CA PHE A 15 6.02 -0.21 -7.19
C PHE A 15 6.97 0.89 -6.70
N MET A 16 7.80 1.46 -7.58
CA MET A 16 8.65 2.59 -7.23
C MET A 16 7.82 3.83 -6.87
N HIS A 17 6.82 4.18 -7.69
CA HIS A 17 5.97 5.34 -7.43
C HIS A 17 5.16 5.21 -6.12
N LEU A 18 4.84 3.99 -5.68
CA LEU A 18 4.13 3.74 -4.43
C LEU A 18 5.00 3.98 -3.18
N GLN A 19 6.31 4.12 -3.34
CA GLN A 19 7.23 4.48 -2.25
C GLN A 19 7.37 6.00 -2.08
N ASP A 20 6.92 6.77 -3.08
CA ASP A 20 6.94 8.23 -3.06
C ASP A 20 5.65 8.81 -2.45
N ASP A 21 5.69 10.09 -2.05
CA ASP A 21 4.51 10.82 -1.57
C ASP A 21 3.55 11.16 -2.73
N ARG A 22 2.84 10.14 -3.21
CA ARG A 22 1.96 10.17 -4.39
C ARG A 22 0.65 9.47 -4.11
N THR A 23 -0.44 9.99 -4.66
CA THR A 23 -1.75 9.35 -4.53
C THR A 23 -1.88 8.17 -5.49
N GLN A 24 -2.58 7.10 -5.09
CA GLN A 24 -2.85 5.94 -5.96
C GLN A 24 -3.50 6.33 -7.29
N ALA A 25 -4.37 7.34 -7.27
CA ALA A 25 -5.00 7.88 -8.48
C ALA A 25 -3.99 8.51 -9.44
N SER A 26 -3.05 9.32 -8.92
CA SER A 26 -1.98 9.91 -9.75
C SER A 26 -1.08 8.83 -10.36
N ILE A 27 -0.71 7.81 -9.57
CA ILE A 27 0.13 6.70 -10.03
C ILE A 27 -0.58 5.89 -11.12
N ALA A 28 -1.89 5.65 -10.96
CA ALA A 28 -2.69 4.96 -11.95
C ALA A 28 -2.72 5.70 -13.29
N LEU A 29 -2.93 7.03 -13.25
CA LEU A 29 -2.90 7.90 -14.42
C LEU A 29 -1.53 7.87 -15.12
N ASP A 30 -0.44 8.01 -14.37
CA ASP A 30 0.94 8.03 -14.91
C ASP A 30 1.39 6.70 -15.55
N ASN A 31 0.70 5.61 -15.21
CA ASN A 31 1.00 4.26 -15.69
C ASN A 31 -0.08 3.73 -16.64
N CYS A 32 -1.07 4.55 -17.00
CA CYS A 32 -2.19 4.18 -17.87
C CYS A 32 -2.93 2.90 -17.41
N VAL A 33 -3.11 2.75 -16.09
CA VAL A 33 -3.85 1.64 -15.49
C VAL A 33 -5.02 2.17 -14.66
N SER A 34 -5.96 1.29 -14.33
CA SER A 34 -7.04 1.66 -13.41
C SER A 34 -6.52 1.76 -11.97
N PRO A 35 -7.10 2.64 -11.13
CA PRO A 35 -6.79 2.67 -9.69
C PRO A 35 -7.00 1.32 -9.02
N SER A 36 -8.02 0.56 -9.42
CA SER A 36 -8.27 -0.81 -8.93
C SER A 36 -7.10 -1.77 -9.21
N THR A 37 -6.35 -1.53 -10.29
CA THR A 37 -5.14 -2.30 -10.56
C THR A 37 -4.03 -1.97 -9.57
N ILE A 38 -3.88 -0.69 -9.20
CA ILE A 38 -2.94 -0.26 -8.16
C ILE A 38 -3.30 -0.86 -6.81
N CYS A 39 -4.58 -0.78 -6.40
CA CYS A 39 -5.07 -1.39 -5.15
C CYS A 39 -4.75 -2.89 -5.09
N ARG A 40 -5.13 -3.64 -6.14
CA ARG A 40 -4.83 -5.07 -6.21
C ARG A 40 -3.33 -5.34 -6.19
N TYR A 41 -2.51 -4.45 -6.74
CA TYR A 41 -1.06 -4.58 -6.67
C TYR A 41 -0.58 -4.43 -5.22
N LEU A 42 -1.04 -3.40 -4.50
CA LEU A 42 -0.76 -3.21 -3.07
C LEU A 42 -1.20 -4.40 -2.21
N ASP A 43 -2.39 -4.96 -2.47
CA ASP A 43 -2.91 -6.12 -1.73
C ASP A 43 -1.97 -7.34 -1.85
N ASN A 44 -1.26 -7.50 -2.97
CA ASN A 44 -0.28 -8.60 -3.12
C ASN A 44 0.98 -8.40 -2.29
N TYR A 45 1.22 -7.20 -1.76
CA TYR A 45 2.34 -6.90 -0.87
C TYR A 45 1.90 -6.75 0.59
N ASP A 46 0.62 -6.98 0.92
CA ASP A 46 0.10 -6.84 2.29
C ASP A 46 0.89 -7.72 3.28
N ASP A 47 1.28 -8.92 2.86
CA ASP A 47 2.12 -9.83 3.65
C ASP A 47 3.51 -9.26 3.98
N LEU A 48 4.04 -8.35 3.15
CA LEU A 48 5.32 -7.68 3.40
C LEU A 48 5.21 -6.65 4.53
N PHE A 49 4.02 -6.10 4.73
CA PHE A 49 3.73 -5.07 5.72
C PHE A 49 3.02 -5.61 6.97
N ARG A 50 2.39 -6.80 6.90
CA ARG A 50 1.83 -7.48 8.07
C ARG A 50 2.95 -7.82 9.05
N ARG A 51 2.80 -7.33 10.27
CA ARG A 51 3.64 -7.77 11.39
C ARG A 51 3.25 -9.17 11.82
N ASN A 52 4.18 -9.90 12.41
CA ASN A 52 3.83 -11.12 13.13
C ASN A 52 2.98 -10.74 14.35
N TYR A 53 1.75 -11.24 14.42
CA TYR A 53 0.79 -10.99 15.50
C TYR A 53 0.65 -12.20 16.45
N ASP A 54 1.50 -13.22 16.33
CA ASP A 54 1.47 -14.42 17.18
C ASP A 54 1.80 -14.10 18.65
N TYR A 55 2.47 -12.98 18.91
CA TYR A 55 2.81 -12.49 20.23
C TYR A 55 2.83 -10.96 20.28
N LEU A 56 2.63 -10.40 21.47
CA LEU A 56 2.79 -8.97 21.72
C LEU A 56 4.28 -8.64 21.77
N PRO A 57 4.79 -7.66 21.01
CA PRO A 57 6.20 -7.27 21.07
C PRO A 57 6.56 -6.70 22.46
N GLU A 58 7.82 -6.87 22.87
CA GLU A 58 8.33 -6.39 24.17
C GLU A 58 8.19 -4.87 24.33
N HIS A 59 8.37 -4.13 23.23
CA HIS A 59 8.15 -2.70 23.15
C HIS A 59 7.06 -2.43 22.13
N LEU A 60 6.02 -1.72 22.55
CA LEU A 60 4.89 -1.34 21.73
C LEU A 60 4.66 0.16 21.87
N ALA A 61 4.76 0.90 20.78
CA ALA A 61 4.36 2.29 20.73
C ALA A 61 3.08 2.43 19.89
N MET A 62 2.08 3.12 20.43
CA MET A 62 0.83 3.44 19.73
C MET A 62 0.64 4.95 19.76
N ASP A 63 0.28 5.55 18.62
CA ASP A 63 -0.03 6.96 18.51
C ASP A 63 -1.35 7.19 17.74
N GLU A 64 -2.02 8.29 18.06
CA GLU A 64 -3.28 8.71 17.44
C GLU A 64 -2.99 9.62 16.25
N VAL A 65 -3.52 9.26 15.08
CA VAL A 65 -3.56 10.14 13.93
C VAL A 65 -5.00 10.49 13.58
N ARG A 66 -5.26 11.79 13.46
CA ARG A 66 -6.60 12.31 13.16
C ARG A 66 -6.92 12.09 11.68
N GLY A 67 -7.94 11.28 11.42
CA GLY A 67 -8.46 11.01 10.08
C GLY A 67 -9.40 12.08 9.57
N VAL A 68 -9.78 11.92 8.29
CA VAL A 68 -10.81 12.76 7.67
C VAL A 68 -12.19 12.39 8.26
N GLY A 69 -13.04 13.40 8.48
CA GLY A 69 -14.39 13.18 9.00
C GLY A 69 -14.46 12.84 10.49
N GLY A 70 -13.40 13.13 11.26
CA GLY A 70 -13.39 12.89 12.71
C GLY A 70 -13.17 11.42 13.10
N GLN A 71 -12.71 10.59 12.16
CA GLN A 71 -12.33 9.21 12.45
C GLN A 71 -10.95 9.17 13.13
N LEU A 72 -10.84 8.35 14.17
CA LEU A 72 -9.58 8.09 14.85
C LEU A 72 -8.86 6.94 14.13
N HIS A 73 -7.62 7.18 13.76
CA HIS A 73 -6.72 6.15 13.26
C HIS A 73 -5.56 5.99 14.24
N PHE A 74 -5.07 4.76 14.37
CA PHE A 74 -3.95 4.45 15.24
C PHE A 74 -2.82 3.88 14.42
N ILE A 75 -1.62 4.39 14.65
CA ILE A 75 -0.39 3.82 14.13
C ILE A 75 0.28 3.08 15.27
N CYS A 76 0.67 1.84 15.00
CA CYS A 76 1.39 0.99 15.92
C CYS A 76 2.79 0.76 15.35
N ILE A 77 3.85 0.88 16.15
CA ILE A 77 5.26 0.64 15.80
C ILE A 77 5.89 -0.31 16.81
#